data_AF-A0A524J275-F1
#
_entry.id   AF-A0A524J275-F1
#
_cell.length_a   1.000
_cell.length_b   1.000
_cell.length_c   1.000
_cell.angle_alpha   90.00
_cell.angle_beta   90.00
_cell.angle_gamma   90.00
#
_symmetry.space_group_name_H-M   'P 1'
#
loop_
_entity.id
_entity.type
_entity.pdbx_description
1 polymer ?
#
loop_
_entity_poly.entity_id
_entity_poly.type
_entity_poly.pdbx_seq_one_letter_code
_entity_poly.pdbx_strand_id
1 'polypeptide(L)'
;MTNSSRATLEHTIGSDGIMSIRLRDGEIRLHAIDGDAVRVRETSGQDLAERFGIELGEGSLALTPINDRDRIGRRRGRASLDIDLPHRATVVIETVSGEVEADGLRGDQRYQTTSGDTVLRGVSGRVAIEAVSGDVNIVATGTVDVALRTVSGDIELRAATIEALSAVTTNGDISVAGGFRGAGPFAIETVTGDGRLAAAGDLRVEMTTLSGDLRSKTDSRIEGGRGHRSMVIGRGGPLLTFRSMSGDLAVEEPRPVTGSPRSEQPRPGPGAAIEADDDDARVAILRALERGEIDVAEAGRRMVALDAMAPVDPTSETSRVPTAESIDD
;
A
#
# COMPACT_ATOMS: atom_id res chain seq x y z
N MET A 1 -18.85 19.56 -24.95
CA MET A 1 -20.27 19.16 -24.86
C MET A 1 -20.35 18.10 -23.77
N THR A 2 -20.91 18.45 -22.62
CA THR A 2 -20.94 17.60 -21.43
C THR A 2 -22.06 16.58 -21.56
N ASN A 3 -21.74 15.29 -21.67
CA ASN A 3 -22.73 14.22 -21.68
C ASN A 3 -22.76 13.56 -20.30
N SER A 4 -23.49 14.17 -19.35
CA SER A 4 -23.65 13.60 -18.02
C SER A 4 -24.75 12.54 -18.05
N SER A 5 -24.37 11.27 -18.01
CA SER A 5 -25.21 10.25 -17.36
C SER A 5 -25.05 10.46 -15.85
N ARG A 6 -26.08 10.19 -15.04
CA ARG A 6 -26.15 10.51 -13.59
C ARG A 6 -24.98 10.00 -12.72
N ALA A 7 -24.10 9.14 -13.23
CA ALA A 7 -22.94 8.62 -12.50
C ALA A 7 -21.60 9.00 -13.16
N THR A 8 -21.60 9.75 -14.25
CA THR A 8 -20.39 10.03 -15.04
C THR A 8 -20.27 11.51 -15.39
N LEU A 9 -19.08 12.05 -15.17
CA LEU A 9 -18.70 13.41 -15.52
C LEU A 9 -17.52 13.36 -16.49
N GLU A 10 -17.59 14.10 -17.59
CA GLU A 10 -16.48 14.28 -18.53
C GLU A 10 -16.19 15.77 -18.69
N HIS A 11 -14.93 16.15 -18.51
CA HIS A 11 -14.48 17.54 -18.62
C HIS A 11 -13.06 17.62 -19.18
N THR A 12 -12.81 18.58 -20.06
CA THR A 12 -11.49 18.79 -20.65
C THR A 12 -10.67 19.72 -19.78
N ILE A 13 -9.54 19.21 -19.27
CA ILE A 13 -8.59 19.98 -18.43
C ILE A 13 -7.25 20.24 -19.15
N GLY A 14 -7.05 19.73 -20.36
CA GLY A 14 -5.74 19.80 -21.02
C GLY A 14 -4.80 18.68 -20.56
N SER A 15 -3.72 18.46 -21.30
CA SER A 15 -2.74 17.40 -21.03
C SER A 15 -2.05 17.54 -19.67
N ASP A 16 -1.85 18.78 -19.21
CA ASP A 16 -1.16 19.13 -17.96
C ASP A 16 -2.12 19.83 -16.97
N GLY A 17 -3.42 19.60 -17.13
CA GLY A 17 -4.45 20.17 -16.26
C GLY A 17 -4.35 19.68 -14.81
N ILE A 18 -5.12 20.31 -13.92
CA ILE A 18 -5.11 19.99 -12.49
C ILE A 18 -6.40 19.27 -12.10
N MET A 19 -6.27 18.12 -11.45
CA MET A 19 -7.37 17.41 -10.84
C MET A 19 -7.21 17.38 -9.31
N SER A 20 -8.19 17.91 -8.59
CA SER A 20 -8.26 17.86 -7.13
C SER A 20 -9.44 17.03 -6.67
N ILE A 21 -9.20 16.12 -5.73
CA ILE A 21 -10.24 15.25 -5.20
C ILE A 21 -10.14 15.23 -3.69
N ARG A 22 -11.26 15.50 -3.04
CA ARG A 22 -11.42 15.27 -1.61
C ARG A 22 -12.41 14.15 -1.39
N LEU A 23 -12.00 13.16 -0.62
CA LEU A 23 -12.86 12.08 -0.17
C LEU A 23 -12.79 11.98 1.35
N ARG A 24 -13.89 11.58 1.99
CA ARG A 24 -13.85 11.22 3.41
C ARG A 24 -13.55 9.76 3.56
N ASP A 25 -14.42 8.92 3.01
CA ASP A 25 -14.33 7.47 3.12
C ASP A 25 -14.59 6.81 1.77
N GLY A 26 -13.70 5.91 1.36
CA GLY A 26 -13.91 5.10 0.17
C GLY A 26 -12.66 4.78 -0.62
N GLU A 27 -12.85 4.59 -1.92
CA GLU A 27 -11.81 4.16 -2.83
C GLU A 27 -11.72 5.09 -4.02
N ILE A 28 -10.50 5.40 -4.42
CA ILE A 28 -10.20 6.23 -5.59
C ILE A 28 -9.27 5.42 -6.49
N ARG A 29 -9.73 5.11 -7.70
CA ARG A 29 -8.93 4.51 -8.77
C ARG A 29 -8.66 5.56 -9.83
N LEU A 30 -7.39 5.80 -10.13
CA LEU A 30 -6.92 6.75 -11.12
C LEU A 30 -6.25 5.99 -12.26
N HIS A 31 -6.71 6.20 -13.48
CA HIS A 31 -6.17 5.59 -14.69
C HIS A 31 -5.69 6.66 -15.66
N ALA A 32 -4.40 6.65 -15.95
CA ALA A 32 -3.85 7.57 -16.92
C ALA A 32 -4.22 7.15 -18.36
N ILE A 33 -4.76 8.10 -19.13
CA ILE A 33 -5.18 7.90 -20.52
C ILE A 33 -4.51 8.89 -21.48
N ASP A 34 -4.50 8.51 -22.76
CA ASP A 34 -4.16 9.43 -23.84
C ASP A 34 -5.32 10.41 -24.09
N GLY A 35 -4.99 11.70 -24.15
CA GLY A 35 -5.94 12.79 -24.38
C GLY A 35 -5.80 13.93 -23.39
N ASP A 36 -6.81 14.79 -23.34
CA ASP A 36 -6.88 16.01 -22.53
C ASP A 36 -8.14 16.09 -21.65
N ALA A 37 -8.95 15.03 -21.68
CA ALA A 37 -10.19 14.91 -20.95
C ALA A 37 -10.02 14.06 -19.69
N VAL A 38 -10.71 14.48 -18.64
CA VAL A 38 -10.93 13.70 -17.42
C VAL A 38 -12.33 13.11 -17.47
N ARG A 39 -12.45 11.82 -17.15
CA ARG A 39 -13.72 11.14 -16.95
C ARG A 39 -13.80 10.62 -15.54
N VAL A 40 -14.83 10.99 -14.81
CA VAL A 40 -15.08 10.54 -13.44
C VAL A 40 -16.32 9.67 -13.46
N ARG A 41 -16.23 8.45 -12.89
CA ARG A 41 -17.31 7.49 -12.73
C ARG A 41 -17.52 7.19 -11.24
N GLU A 42 -18.75 7.34 -10.76
CA GLU A 42 -19.16 6.88 -9.43
C GLU A 42 -19.75 5.46 -9.56
N THR A 43 -19.09 4.48 -8.94
CA THR A 43 -19.44 3.05 -9.08
C THR A 43 -20.11 2.48 -7.85
N SER A 44 -20.32 3.28 -6.79
CA SER A 44 -21.02 2.83 -5.57
C SER A 44 -22.54 2.82 -5.73
N GLY A 45 -23.04 3.25 -6.90
CA GLY A 45 -24.45 3.24 -7.25
C GLY A 45 -25.20 4.50 -6.80
N GLN A 46 -24.46 5.55 -6.42
CA GLN A 46 -25.01 6.86 -6.06
C GLN A 46 -24.68 7.90 -7.14
N ASP A 47 -25.48 8.95 -7.23
CA ASP A 47 -25.24 10.03 -8.19
C ASP A 47 -24.03 10.86 -7.75
N LEU A 48 -23.09 11.10 -8.67
CA LEU A 48 -21.87 11.84 -8.39
C LEU A 48 -22.20 13.26 -7.89
N ALA A 49 -23.19 13.91 -8.50
CA ALA A 49 -23.59 15.29 -8.16
C ALA A 49 -24.35 15.38 -6.84
N GLU A 50 -24.91 14.27 -6.34
CA GLU A 50 -25.54 14.23 -5.01
C GLU A 50 -24.51 14.11 -3.87
N ARG A 51 -23.31 13.60 -4.17
CA ARG A 51 -22.26 13.37 -3.16
C ARG A 51 -21.16 14.41 -3.20
N PHE A 52 -20.83 14.92 -4.37
CA PHE A 52 -19.71 15.81 -4.59
C PHE A 52 -20.14 17.14 -5.21
N GLY A 53 -19.65 18.23 -4.65
CA GLY A 53 -19.59 19.53 -5.29
C GLY A 53 -18.53 19.44 -6.39
N ILE A 54 -18.98 19.64 -7.62
CA ILE A 54 -18.13 19.57 -8.82
C ILE A 54 -17.82 21.01 -9.22
N GLU A 55 -16.54 21.38 -9.17
CA GLU A 55 -16.05 22.66 -9.66
C GLU A 55 -15.25 22.41 -10.95
N LEU A 56 -15.74 22.97 -12.06
CA LEU A 56 -15.12 22.87 -13.37
C LEU A 56 -14.49 24.21 -13.72
N GLY A 57 -13.18 24.22 -13.95
CA GLY A 57 -12.44 25.38 -14.41
C GLY A 57 -11.82 25.16 -15.78
N GLU A 58 -11.28 26.23 -16.36
CA GLU A 58 -10.42 26.12 -17.53
C GLU A 58 -9.11 25.44 -17.10
N GLY A 59 -8.92 24.20 -17.53
CA GLY A 59 -7.73 23.42 -17.17
C GLY A 59 -7.78 22.77 -15.79
N SER A 60 -8.92 22.80 -15.10
CA SER A 60 -9.05 22.22 -13.76
C SER A 60 -10.38 21.53 -13.50
N LEU A 61 -10.34 20.51 -12.65
CA LEU A 61 -11.51 19.80 -12.14
C LEU A 61 -11.31 19.52 -10.65
N ALA A 62 -12.26 19.95 -9.82
CA ALA A 62 -12.24 19.67 -8.39
C ALA A 62 -13.52 18.96 -7.94
N LEU A 63 -13.36 17.91 -7.14
CA LEU A 63 -14.44 17.16 -6.49
C LEU A 63 -14.32 17.35 -4.99
N THR A 64 -15.33 17.96 -4.37
CA THR A 64 -15.39 18.17 -2.92
C THR A 64 -16.60 17.48 -2.31
N PRO A 65 -16.50 16.80 -1.16
CA PRO A 65 -17.65 16.11 -0.59
C PRO A 65 -18.66 17.14 -0.08
N ILE A 66 -19.92 16.97 -0.47
CA ILE A 66 -21.00 17.86 0.00
C ILE A 66 -21.23 17.56 1.48
N ASN A 67 -21.05 18.59 2.32
CA ASN A 67 -21.32 18.52 3.76
C ASN A 67 -22.83 18.67 4.00
N ASP A 68 -23.58 17.60 3.73
CA ASP A 68 -25.02 17.59 4.04
C ASP A 68 -25.23 17.37 5.55
N ARG A 69 -25.20 18.45 6.34
CA ARG A 69 -25.58 18.44 7.78
C ARG A 69 -27.09 18.20 7.98
N ASP A 70 -27.89 18.22 6.91
CA ASP A 70 -29.35 18.29 7.00
C ASP A 70 -30.10 17.01 6.57
N ARG A 71 -29.42 15.91 6.26
CA ARG A 71 -30.10 14.62 5.95
C ARG A 71 -29.97 13.60 7.07
N ILE A 72 -30.87 13.73 8.04
CA ILE A 72 -31.17 12.73 9.07
C ILE A 72 -31.68 11.45 8.38
N GLY A 73 -30.88 10.37 8.39
CA GLY A 73 -31.40 9.01 8.16
C GLY A 73 -30.83 8.16 7.02
N ARG A 74 -29.82 8.60 6.25
CA ARG A 74 -29.15 7.72 5.26
C ARG A 74 -27.68 7.50 5.62
N ARG A 75 -27.29 6.23 5.86
CA ARG A 75 -25.88 5.85 5.93
C ARG A 75 -25.23 6.29 4.62
N ARG A 76 -24.25 7.20 4.68
CA ARG A 76 -23.41 7.49 3.52
C ARG A 76 -22.58 6.23 3.26
N GLY A 77 -22.90 5.49 2.19
CA GLY A 77 -22.12 4.31 1.79
C GLY A 77 -20.66 4.66 1.50
N ARG A 78 -19.79 3.66 1.41
CA ARG A 78 -18.40 3.86 0.94
C ARG A 78 -18.42 4.44 -0.48
N ALA A 79 -17.68 5.51 -0.78
CA ALA A 79 -17.55 5.96 -2.18
C ALA A 79 -16.60 5.07 -2.95
N SER A 80 -16.86 4.88 -4.24
CA SER A 80 -15.91 4.27 -5.16
C SER A 80 -15.90 5.14 -6.41
N LEU A 81 -14.75 5.77 -6.64
CA LEU A 81 -14.52 6.66 -7.77
C LEU A 81 -13.51 6.00 -8.70
N ASP A 82 -13.87 5.95 -9.98
CA ASP A 82 -13.01 5.49 -11.05
C ASP A 82 -12.83 6.64 -12.03
N ILE A 83 -11.58 7.07 -12.20
CA ILE A 83 -11.24 8.32 -12.87
C ILE A 83 -10.20 8.04 -13.95
N ASP A 84 -10.56 8.36 -15.18
CA ASP A 84 -9.62 8.45 -16.28
C ASP A 84 -9.11 9.89 -16.40
N LEU A 85 -7.80 10.09 -16.51
CA LEU A 85 -7.18 11.41 -16.58
C LEU A 85 -5.93 11.43 -17.47
N PRO A 86 -5.53 12.57 -18.04
CA PRO A 86 -4.33 12.64 -18.87
C PRO A 86 -3.07 12.20 -18.14
N HIS A 87 -2.15 11.52 -18.83
CA HIS A 87 -0.88 11.06 -18.23
C HIS A 87 -0.09 12.16 -17.52
N ARG A 88 -0.12 13.40 -18.01
CA ARG A 88 0.69 14.50 -17.47
C ARG A 88 -0.11 15.43 -16.55
N ALA A 89 -1.36 15.08 -16.26
CA ALA A 89 -2.19 15.86 -15.35
C ALA A 89 -1.56 15.92 -13.96
N THR A 90 -1.70 17.08 -13.32
CA THR A 90 -1.35 17.26 -11.92
C THR A 90 -2.48 16.72 -11.05
N VAL A 91 -2.17 15.82 -10.13
CA VAL A 91 -3.16 15.14 -9.30
C VAL A 91 -2.97 15.54 -7.85
N VAL A 92 -4.06 15.96 -7.21
CA VAL A 92 -4.09 16.27 -5.77
C VAL A 92 -5.24 15.48 -5.14
N ILE A 93 -4.90 14.46 -4.35
CA ILE A 93 -5.87 13.63 -3.63
C ILE A 93 -5.76 13.92 -2.14
N GLU A 94 -6.89 14.19 -1.50
CA GLU A 94 -7.01 14.30 -0.05
C GLU A 94 -8.08 13.32 0.43
N THR A 95 -7.73 12.39 1.31
CA THR A 95 -8.64 11.41 1.89
C THR A 95 -8.44 11.26 3.39
N VAL A 96 -9.52 10.92 4.12
CA VAL A 96 -9.43 10.65 5.56
C VAL A 96 -9.30 9.15 5.81
N SER A 97 -10.19 8.34 5.23
CA SER A 97 -10.18 6.89 5.36
C SER A 97 -10.49 6.26 4.00
N GLY A 98 -9.49 6.27 3.11
CA GLY A 98 -9.70 5.70 1.80
C GLY A 98 -8.46 5.15 1.13
N GLU A 99 -8.69 4.13 0.32
CA GLU A 99 -7.70 3.45 -0.49
C GLU A 99 -7.52 4.23 -1.79
N VAL A 100 -6.27 4.44 -2.19
CA VAL A 100 -5.92 5.17 -3.40
C VAL A 100 -5.07 4.28 -4.30
N GLU A 101 -5.59 4.01 -5.49
CA GLU A 101 -4.86 3.32 -6.55
C GLU A 101 -4.64 4.28 -7.72
N ALA A 102 -3.41 4.35 -8.23
CA ALA A 102 -3.12 5.12 -9.43
C ALA A 102 -2.22 4.35 -10.40
N ASP A 103 -2.56 4.39 -11.69
CA ASP A 103 -1.82 3.72 -12.75
C ASP A 103 -1.39 4.71 -13.86
N GLY A 104 -0.10 4.70 -14.20
CA GLY A 104 0.43 5.28 -15.43
C GLY A 104 0.60 6.81 -15.42
N LEU A 105 0.51 7.44 -14.26
CA LEU A 105 0.65 8.90 -14.12
C LEU A 105 2.11 9.35 -14.25
N ARG A 106 2.31 10.44 -14.99
CA ARG A 106 3.62 11.03 -15.32
C ARG A 106 3.74 12.50 -14.94
N GLY A 107 2.64 13.10 -14.50
CA GLY A 107 2.59 14.47 -13.98
C GLY A 107 2.93 14.54 -12.49
N ASP A 108 2.79 15.74 -11.93
CA ASP A 108 2.99 15.99 -10.51
C ASP A 108 1.84 15.39 -9.70
N GLN A 109 2.18 14.57 -8.71
CA GLN A 109 1.21 13.81 -7.91
C GLN A 109 1.39 14.14 -6.44
N ARG A 110 0.29 14.53 -5.79
CA ARG A 110 0.22 14.81 -4.35
C ARG A 110 -0.91 14.02 -3.72
N TYR A 111 -0.58 13.20 -2.74
CA TYR A 111 -1.53 12.38 -1.98
C TYR A 111 -1.45 12.74 -0.51
N GLN A 112 -2.59 13.05 0.09
CA GLN A 112 -2.73 13.28 1.53
C GLN A 112 -3.77 12.31 2.06
N THR A 113 -3.36 11.38 2.92
CA THR A 113 -4.25 10.40 3.53
C THR A 113 -4.09 10.41 5.04
N THR A 114 -5.19 10.33 5.79
CA THR A 114 -5.09 10.04 7.23
C THR A 114 -4.98 8.54 7.46
N SER A 115 -5.83 7.76 6.80
CA SER A 115 -5.87 6.31 6.87
C SER A 115 -6.18 5.72 5.51
N GLY A 116 -5.48 4.65 5.17
CA GLY A 116 -5.73 3.85 3.96
C GLY A 116 -4.50 3.71 3.09
N ASP A 117 -4.47 2.60 2.36
CA ASP A 117 -3.30 2.21 1.59
C ASP A 117 -3.23 2.99 0.28
N THR A 118 -1.99 3.28 -0.14
CA THR A 118 -1.72 3.99 -1.39
C THR A 118 -0.86 3.12 -2.29
N VAL A 119 -1.41 2.76 -3.45
CA VAL A 119 -0.76 1.91 -4.44
C VAL A 119 -0.59 2.69 -5.75
N LEU A 120 0.65 3.01 -6.09
CA LEU A 120 1.00 3.73 -7.31
C LEU A 120 1.77 2.82 -8.26
N ARG A 121 1.27 2.61 -9.48
CA ARG A 121 1.86 1.71 -10.48
C ARG A 121 2.17 2.48 -11.75
N GLY A 122 3.30 2.16 -12.38
CA GLY A 122 3.67 2.77 -13.65
C GLY A 122 3.95 4.28 -13.57
N VAL A 123 4.19 4.82 -12.38
CA VAL A 123 4.30 6.27 -12.18
C VAL A 123 5.68 6.83 -12.53
N SER A 124 5.74 8.12 -12.83
CA SER A 124 6.96 8.91 -13.05
C SER A 124 6.73 10.38 -12.74
N GLY A 125 7.79 11.19 -12.70
CA GLY A 125 7.71 12.61 -12.33
C GLY A 125 7.79 12.82 -10.83
N ARG A 126 7.15 13.88 -10.31
CA ARG A 126 7.18 14.22 -8.88
C ARG A 126 6.04 13.54 -8.14
N VAL A 127 6.36 12.76 -7.12
CA VAL A 127 5.38 12.07 -6.26
C VAL A 127 5.60 12.52 -4.82
N ALA A 128 4.58 13.15 -4.23
CA ALA A 128 4.55 13.56 -2.83
C ALA A 128 3.41 12.85 -2.09
N ILE A 129 3.72 12.11 -1.04
CA ILE A 129 2.73 11.40 -0.22
C ILE A 129 2.89 11.82 1.24
N GLU A 130 1.79 12.23 1.85
CA GLU A 130 1.67 12.51 3.27
C GLU A 130 0.58 11.60 3.84
N ALA A 131 0.97 10.64 4.67
CA ALA A 131 0.10 9.69 5.32
C ALA A 131 0.19 9.81 6.86
N VAL A 132 -0.85 9.44 7.60
CA VAL A 132 -0.73 9.21 9.05
C VAL A 132 -0.61 7.71 9.32
N SER A 133 -1.52 6.92 8.77
CA SER A 133 -1.49 5.46 8.82
C SER A 133 -1.86 4.84 7.48
N GLY A 134 -1.16 3.77 7.09
CA GLY A 134 -1.44 3.03 5.86
C GLY A 134 -0.16 2.72 5.11
N ASP A 135 -0.19 1.64 4.34
CA ASP A 135 0.97 1.18 3.59
C ASP A 135 1.07 1.90 2.25
N VAL A 136 2.30 2.18 1.84
CA VAL A 136 2.60 2.92 0.61
C VAL A 136 3.42 2.04 -0.31
N ASN A 137 2.84 1.63 -1.44
CA ASN A 137 3.53 0.86 -2.46
C ASN A 137 3.64 1.68 -3.76
N ILE A 138 4.88 1.93 -4.20
CA ILE A 138 5.17 2.71 -5.39
C ILE A 138 6.03 1.89 -6.34
N VAL A 139 5.49 1.64 -7.54
CA VAL A 139 6.20 1.03 -8.65
C VAL A 139 6.35 2.05 -9.77
N ALA A 140 7.52 2.69 -9.84
CA ALA A 140 7.86 3.67 -10.87
C ALA A 140 8.58 3.02 -12.05
N THR A 141 8.07 3.25 -13.26
CA THR A 141 8.66 2.70 -14.50
C THR A 141 9.66 3.66 -15.15
N GLY A 142 9.60 4.95 -14.82
CA GLY A 142 10.50 5.99 -15.32
C GLY A 142 11.34 6.62 -14.22
N THR A 143 11.84 7.82 -14.52
CA THR A 143 12.49 8.70 -13.54
C THR A 143 11.47 9.28 -12.57
N VAL A 144 11.78 9.23 -11.28
CA VAL A 144 10.88 9.72 -10.24
C VAL A 144 11.60 10.53 -9.16
N ASP A 145 10.94 11.59 -8.72
CA ASP A 145 11.26 12.40 -7.54
C ASP A 145 10.26 12.05 -6.44
N VAL A 146 10.70 11.42 -5.35
CA VAL A 146 9.80 10.88 -4.33
C VAL A 146 9.99 11.59 -2.99
N ALA A 147 8.90 12.16 -2.46
CA ALA A 147 8.83 12.73 -1.12
C ALA A 147 7.72 12.03 -0.32
N LEU A 148 8.09 11.24 0.68
CA LEU A 148 7.17 10.45 1.51
C LEU A 148 7.27 10.91 2.95
N ARG A 149 6.12 11.14 3.57
CA ARG A 149 5.99 11.40 5.00
C ARG A 149 4.88 10.53 5.53
N THR A 150 5.18 9.60 6.44
CA THR A 150 4.17 8.84 7.17
C THR A 150 4.45 8.87 8.67
N VAL A 151 3.44 8.60 9.49
CA VAL A 151 3.66 8.37 10.93
C VAL A 151 3.79 6.87 11.18
N SER A 152 2.90 6.08 10.59
CA SER A 152 2.86 4.62 10.72
C SER A 152 2.51 3.95 9.39
N GLY A 153 3.19 2.85 9.09
CA GLY A 153 2.95 2.07 7.88
C GLY A 153 4.24 1.77 7.13
N ASP A 154 4.20 0.71 6.33
CA ASP A 154 5.35 0.24 5.59
C ASP A 154 5.44 0.97 4.24
N ILE A 155 6.67 1.32 3.85
CA ILE A 155 6.95 2.02 2.59
C ILE A 155 7.72 1.06 1.69
N GLU A 156 7.15 0.72 0.54
CA GLU A 156 7.83 0.01 -0.53
C GLU A 156 7.95 0.91 -1.77
N LEU A 157 9.18 1.29 -2.13
CA LEU A 157 9.49 2.03 -3.35
C LEU A 157 10.34 1.17 -4.28
N ARG A 158 9.80 0.88 -5.47
CA ARG A 158 10.49 0.20 -6.55
C ARG A 158 10.53 1.12 -7.77
N ALA A 159 11.72 1.54 -8.16
CA ALA A 159 11.87 2.49 -9.27
C ALA A 159 13.03 2.10 -10.18
N ALA A 160 12.85 2.28 -11.49
CA ALA A 160 13.95 2.11 -12.44
C ALA A 160 15.06 3.16 -12.23
N THR A 161 14.67 4.43 -12.02
CA THR A 161 15.60 5.53 -11.73
C THR A 161 15.00 6.50 -10.73
N ILE A 162 15.71 6.74 -9.63
CA ILE A 162 15.34 7.69 -8.57
C ILE A 162 16.28 8.89 -8.69
N GLU A 163 15.72 10.09 -8.89
CA GLU A 163 16.48 11.35 -8.99
C GLU A 163 16.60 12.06 -7.64
N ALA A 164 15.53 12.04 -6.85
CA ALA A 164 15.50 12.50 -5.48
C ALA A 164 14.63 11.59 -4.61
N LEU A 165 15.05 11.37 -3.37
CA LEU A 165 14.30 10.61 -2.37
C LEU A 165 14.34 11.33 -1.02
N SER A 166 13.17 11.57 -0.45
CA SER A 166 13.00 12.02 0.93
C SER A 166 11.91 11.18 1.57
N ALA A 167 12.28 10.13 2.31
CA ALA A 167 11.34 9.29 3.05
C ALA A 167 11.46 9.57 4.55
N VAL A 168 10.38 9.98 5.18
CA VAL A 168 10.32 10.23 6.63
C VAL A 168 9.19 9.39 7.22
N THR A 169 9.51 8.50 8.16
CA THR A 169 8.52 7.76 8.95
C THR A 169 8.81 7.89 10.44
N THR A 170 7.80 7.67 11.29
CA THR A 170 8.06 7.47 12.73
C THR A 170 8.18 5.99 13.03
N ASN A 171 7.21 5.20 12.55
CA ASN A 171 7.18 3.76 12.75
C ASN A 171 6.86 3.02 11.44
N GLY A 172 7.70 2.08 11.04
CA GLY A 172 7.47 1.26 9.85
C GLY A 172 8.73 0.92 9.09
N ASP A 173 8.68 -0.17 8.35
CA ASP A 173 9.80 -0.62 7.52
C ASP A 173 9.84 0.19 6.20
N ILE A 174 11.05 0.56 5.78
CA ILE A 174 11.26 1.26 4.52
C ILE A 174 12.07 0.36 3.60
N SER A 175 11.46 -0.11 2.52
CA SER A 175 12.10 -0.87 1.44
C SER A 175 12.24 -0.02 0.19
N VAL A 176 13.47 0.22 -0.25
CA VAL A 176 13.76 0.97 -1.48
C VAL A 176 14.60 0.12 -2.42
N ALA A 177 14.10 -0.11 -3.63
CA ALA A 177 14.80 -0.81 -4.69
C ALA A 177 14.85 0.03 -5.97
N GLY A 178 16.04 0.27 -6.50
CA GLY A 178 16.16 1.02 -7.74
C GLY A 178 17.55 1.58 -8.05
N GLY A 179 17.68 2.17 -9.23
CA GLY A 179 18.89 2.87 -9.64
C GLY A 179 18.87 4.31 -9.14
N PHE A 180 19.84 4.70 -8.32
CA PHE A 180 19.96 6.08 -7.84
C PHE A 180 20.81 6.87 -8.84
N ARG A 181 20.25 7.93 -9.43
CA ARG A 181 20.95 8.79 -10.39
C ARG A 181 20.69 10.26 -10.04
N GLY A 182 21.65 11.13 -10.33
CA GLY A 182 21.53 12.55 -10.03
C GLY A 182 22.26 12.96 -8.74
N ALA A 183 22.13 14.24 -8.38
CA ALA A 183 22.87 14.86 -7.28
C ALA A 183 22.23 14.65 -5.91
N GLY A 184 21.05 14.02 -5.84
CA GLY A 184 20.25 13.94 -4.62
C GLY A 184 19.52 15.26 -4.32
N PRO A 185 18.84 15.35 -3.16
CA PRO A 185 19.09 14.55 -1.97
C PRO A 185 18.47 13.13 -2.02
N PHE A 186 19.16 12.18 -1.40
CA PHE A 186 18.61 10.88 -1.04
C PHE A 186 18.67 10.76 0.49
N ALA A 187 17.53 10.92 1.15
CA ALA A 187 17.40 10.94 2.60
C ALA A 187 16.29 10.01 3.06
N ILE A 188 16.60 9.17 4.05
CA ILE A 188 15.65 8.30 4.72
C ILE A 188 15.78 8.57 6.22
N GLU A 189 14.69 8.97 6.86
CA GLU A 189 14.62 9.26 8.28
C GLU A 189 13.50 8.41 8.91
N THR A 190 13.84 7.61 9.92
CA THR A 190 12.88 6.82 10.70
C THR A 190 13.16 6.95 12.20
N VAL A 191 12.19 6.71 13.08
CA VAL A 191 12.46 6.62 14.53
C VAL A 191 12.62 5.15 14.91
N THR A 192 11.61 4.35 14.63
CA THR A 192 11.57 2.90 14.88
C THR A 192 11.18 2.18 13.60
N GLY A 193 12.04 1.34 13.05
CA GLY A 193 11.75 0.60 11.82
C GLY A 193 12.99 0.32 11.01
N ASP A 194 12.97 -0.79 10.28
CA ASP A 194 14.13 -1.27 9.56
C ASP A 194 14.15 -0.74 8.12
N GLY A 195 15.32 -0.33 7.67
CA GLY A 195 15.56 0.01 6.28
C GLY A 195 16.02 -1.21 5.49
N ARG A 196 15.45 -1.45 4.31
CA ARG A 196 15.99 -2.35 3.30
C ARG A 196 16.31 -1.55 2.05
N LEU A 197 17.55 -1.67 1.57
CA LEU A 197 18.02 -0.94 0.40
C LEU A 197 18.61 -1.90 -0.63
N ALA A 198 17.99 -1.96 -1.80
CA ALA A 198 18.45 -2.71 -2.96
C ALA A 198 18.87 -1.74 -4.07
N ALA A 199 20.09 -1.23 -3.98
CA ALA A 199 20.61 -0.24 -4.91
C ALA A 199 21.11 -0.88 -6.21
N ALA A 200 20.52 -0.52 -7.34
CA ALA A 200 20.97 -0.92 -8.67
C ALA A 200 22.10 0.01 -9.17
N GLY A 201 23.32 -0.20 -8.68
CA GLY A 201 24.52 0.53 -9.12
C GLY A 201 25.44 0.98 -8.00
N ASP A 202 26.26 1.99 -8.29
CA ASP A 202 27.16 2.61 -7.32
C ASP A 202 26.37 3.54 -6.38
N LEU A 203 26.55 3.40 -5.07
CA LEU A 203 25.85 4.22 -4.07
C LEU A 203 26.73 4.38 -2.82
N ARG A 204 26.72 5.56 -2.22
CA ARG A 204 27.34 5.78 -0.90
C ARG A 204 26.23 5.89 0.13
N VAL A 205 26.29 5.11 1.19
CA VAL A 205 25.31 5.14 2.28
C VAL A 205 25.99 5.67 3.54
N GLU A 206 25.41 6.69 4.14
CA GLU A 206 25.81 7.20 5.45
C GLU A 206 24.66 7.01 6.43
N MET A 207 24.87 6.09 7.37
CA MET A 207 23.93 5.76 8.42
C MET A 207 24.32 6.47 9.70
N THR A 208 23.37 7.19 10.29
CA THR A 208 23.46 7.70 11.66
C THR A 208 22.39 7.04 12.51
N THR A 209 22.78 6.34 13.56
CA THR A 209 21.84 5.66 14.46
C THR A 209 22.33 5.70 15.90
N LEU A 210 21.41 5.68 16.87
CA LEU A 210 21.81 5.61 18.28
C LEU A 210 22.15 4.17 18.68
N SER A 211 21.28 3.22 18.31
CA SER A 211 21.35 1.83 18.78
C SER A 211 21.27 0.77 17.68
N GLY A 212 21.00 1.15 16.44
CA GLY A 212 20.82 0.20 15.32
C GLY A 212 22.12 -0.30 14.70
N ASP A 213 22.02 -1.40 13.95
CA ASP A 213 23.11 -2.02 13.22
C ASP A 213 22.97 -1.84 11.70
N LEU A 214 24.11 -1.61 11.04
CA LEU A 214 24.23 -1.66 9.58
C LEU A 214 24.73 -3.04 9.16
N ARG A 215 23.92 -3.81 8.43
CA ARG A 215 24.29 -5.12 7.87
C ARG A 215 24.29 -5.05 6.36
N SER A 216 25.30 -5.65 5.74
CA SER A 216 25.37 -5.78 4.28
C SER A 216 25.56 -7.23 3.89
N LYS A 217 24.85 -7.64 2.84
CA LYS A 217 25.08 -8.91 2.14
C LYS A 217 25.82 -8.71 0.80
N THR A 218 26.30 -7.48 0.52
CA THR A 218 27.01 -7.11 -0.71
C THR A 218 28.51 -6.89 -0.44
N ASP A 219 29.37 -7.09 -1.44
CA ASP A 219 30.78 -6.67 -1.44
C ASP A 219 30.88 -5.15 -1.20
N SER A 220 30.99 -4.76 0.07
CA SER A 220 30.92 -3.37 0.51
C SER A 220 31.92 -3.13 1.62
N ARG A 221 32.59 -1.97 1.57
CA ARG A 221 33.56 -1.57 2.59
C ARG A 221 32.83 -0.75 3.63
N ILE A 222 32.66 -1.32 4.82
CA ILE A 222 32.05 -0.65 5.97
C ILE A 222 33.16 0.10 6.71
N GLU A 223 33.04 1.42 6.79
CA GLU A 223 33.96 2.28 7.56
C GLU A 223 33.13 3.11 8.56
N GLY A 224 33.43 3.00 9.86
CA GLY A 224 32.74 3.80 10.88
C GLY A 224 32.75 3.18 12.27
N GLY A 225 32.67 4.05 13.29
CA GLY A 225 32.58 3.68 14.71
C GLY A 225 31.13 3.59 15.20
N ARG A 226 30.94 3.48 16.53
CA ARG A 226 29.58 3.48 17.12
C ARG A 226 28.82 4.77 16.75
N GLY A 227 27.62 4.60 16.19
CA GLY A 227 26.64 5.66 15.95
C GLY A 227 26.68 6.36 14.59
N HIS A 228 27.82 6.31 13.88
CA HIS A 228 27.95 6.81 12.51
C HIS A 228 28.71 5.80 11.67
N ARG A 229 28.04 5.23 10.68
CA ARG A 229 28.56 4.19 9.80
C ARG A 229 28.45 4.65 8.35
N SER A 230 29.54 4.58 7.61
CA SER A 230 29.56 4.83 6.17
C SER A 230 29.81 3.53 5.43
N MET A 231 29.17 3.39 4.28
CA MET A 231 29.33 2.28 3.39
C MET A 231 29.42 2.79 1.96
N VAL A 232 30.34 2.21 1.21
CA VAL A 232 30.43 2.45 -0.23
C VAL A 232 30.03 1.15 -0.94
N ILE A 233 29.03 1.26 -1.80
CA ILE A 233 28.51 0.21 -2.68
C ILE A 233 29.07 0.51 -4.09
N GLY A 234 29.74 -0.48 -4.69
CA GLY A 234 30.38 -0.31 -6.00
C GLY A 234 31.56 0.66 -5.97
N ARG A 235 31.60 1.64 -6.89
CA ARG A 235 32.69 2.62 -7.03
C ARG A 235 32.49 3.93 -6.25
N GLY A 236 31.39 4.06 -5.52
CA GLY A 236 30.99 5.31 -4.87
C GLY A 236 30.20 6.20 -5.83
N GLY A 237 28.90 6.26 -5.60
CA GLY A 237 27.94 7.06 -6.37
C GLY A 237 27.26 8.12 -5.50
N PRO A 238 25.98 8.46 -5.76
CA PRO A 238 25.26 9.44 -4.96
C PRO A 238 25.22 9.07 -3.47
N LEU A 239 25.16 10.10 -2.62
CA LEU A 239 25.10 9.94 -1.17
C LEU A 239 23.65 9.76 -0.71
N LEU A 240 23.35 8.61 -0.13
CA LEU A 240 22.13 8.33 0.62
C LEU A 240 22.42 8.48 2.11
N THR A 241 21.67 9.36 2.76
CA THR A 241 21.72 9.54 4.22
C THR A 241 20.57 8.77 4.85
N PHE A 242 20.89 7.85 5.75
CA PHE A 242 19.91 7.14 6.57
C PHE A 242 20.04 7.59 8.03
N ARG A 243 18.95 8.04 8.62
CA ARG A 243 18.90 8.38 10.05
C ARG A 243 17.84 7.54 10.73
N SER A 244 18.24 6.87 11.80
CA SER A 244 17.32 6.13 12.66
C SER A 244 17.65 6.34 14.12
N MET A 245 16.69 6.16 15.03
CA MET A 245 17.01 6.10 16.46
C MET A 245 17.41 4.67 16.85
N SER A 246 16.63 3.66 16.45
CA SER A 246 16.85 2.27 16.89
C SER A 246 16.68 1.21 15.80
N GLY A 247 16.45 1.60 14.55
CA GLY A 247 16.25 0.68 13.43
C GLY A 247 17.54 0.22 12.77
N ASP A 248 17.50 -0.98 12.22
CA ASP A 248 18.60 -1.56 11.45
C ASP A 248 18.50 -1.16 9.98
N LEU A 249 19.64 -1.12 9.28
CA LEU A 249 19.66 -0.95 7.82
C LEU A 249 20.32 -2.18 7.19
N ALA A 250 19.55 -2.87 6.35
CA ALA A 250 20.01 -3.97 5.54
C ALA A 250 20.21 -3.50 4.09
N VAL A 251 21.44 -3.62 3.60
CA VAL A 251 21.75 -3.39 2.19
C VAL A 251 21.86 -4.75 1.49
N GLU A 252 21.03 -4.97 0.48
CA GLU A 252 20.98 -6.20 -0.29
C GLU A 252 21.37 -5.95 -1.75
N GLU A 253 21.88 -6.99 -2.41
CA GLU A 253 22.20 -6.90 -3.84
C GLU A 253 20.90 -6.71 -4.64
N PRO A 254 20.89 -5.80 -5.63
CA PRO A 254 19.77 -5.66 -6.55
C PRO A 254 19.62 -6.98 -7.32
N ARG A 255 18.60 -7.78 -7.00
CA ARG A 255 18.31 -8.96 -7.82
C ARG A 255 17.95 -8.49 -9.24
N PRO A 256 18.73 -8.83 -10.27
CA PRO A 256 18.37 -8.48 -11.63
C PRO A 256 17.09 -9.25 -12.00
N VAL A 257 16.10 -8.53 -12.54
CA VAL A 257 14.88 -9.13 -13.09
C VAL A 257 15.24 -9.85 -14.38
N THR A 258 15.86 -11.02 -14.27
CA THR A 258 16.24 -11.86 -15.41
C THR A 258 15.57 -13.22 -15.27
N GLY A 259 14.58 -13.45 -16.13
CA GLY A 259 14.09 -14.77 -16.48
C GLY A 259 12.69 -15.11 -15.95
N SER A 260 11.72 -15.08 -16.87
CA SER A 260 10.42 -15.79 -16.96
C SER A 260 9.58 -15.98 -15.68
N PRO A 261 8.23 -15.84 -15.74
CA PRO A 261 7.37 -16.24 -14.63
C PRO A 261 7.41 -17.77 -14.48
N ARG A 262 8.44 -18.29 -13.82
CA ARG A 262 8.28 -19.53 -13.07
C ARG A 262 7.42 -19.15 -11.90
N SER A 263 6.20 -19.68 -11.91
CA SER A 263 5.31 -19.79 -10.78
C SER A 263 6.10 -20.27 -9.56
N GLU A 264 6.64 -19.31 -8.82
CA GLU A 264 7.07 -19.49 -7.45
C GLU A 264 5.78 -19.60 -6.66
N GLN A 265 5.31 -20.85 -6.55
CA GLN A 265 4.31 -21.23 -5.58
C GLN A 265 4.72 -20.62 -4.24
N PRO A 266 3.85 -19.81 -3.60
CA PRO A 266 4.12 -19.33 -2.27
C PRO A 266 4.39 -20.54 -1.38
N ARG A 267 5.57 -20.60 -0.77
CA ARG A 267 5.74 -21.45 0.41
C ARG A 267 4.77 -20.91 1.45
N PRO A 268 3.90 -21.76 2.05
CA PRO A 268 3.01 -21.31 3.09
C PRO A 268 3.86 -20.87 4.28
N GLY A 269 3.80 -19.57 4.60
CA GLY A 269 4.11 -19.11 5.95
C GLY A 269 3.09 -19.72 6.92
N PRO A 270 3.46 -19.94 8.19
CA PRO A 270 2.55 -20.49 9.19
C PRO A 270 1.30 -19.62 9.25
N GLY A 271 0.14 -20.27 9.09
CA GLY A 271 -1.09 -19.65 8.62
C GLY A 271 -1.65 -18.54 9.51
N ALA A 272 -1.95 -17.42 8.86
CA ALA A 272 -3.17 -16.68 9.16
C ALA A 272 -4.23 -17.26 8.21
N ALA A 273 -4.85 -18.35 8.66
CA ALA A 273 -6.00 -18.91 7.99
C ALA A 273 -7.10 -17.83 7.92
N ILE A 274 -7.78 -17.83 6.79
CA ILE A 274 -9.01 -17.11 6.55
C ILE A 274 -10.04 -17.64 7.55
N GLU A 275 -10.24 -16.94 8.68
CA GLU A 275 -11.34 -17.15 9.64
C GLU A 275 -12.49 -16.15 9.41
N ALA A 276 -12.72 -15.74 8.16
CA ALA A 276 -13.76 -14.75 7.85
C ALA A 276 -15.18 -15.35 7.70
N ASP A 277 -15.34 -16.68 7.74
CA ASP A 277 -16.65 -17.33 7.56
C ASP A 277 -17.27 -17.81 8.89
N ASP A 278 -16.43 -18.18 9.87
CA ASP A 278 -16.89 -18.66 11.19
C ASP A 278 -17.32 -17.52 12.13
N ASP A 279 -16.65 -16.38 12.06
CA ASP A 279 -16.98 -15.23 12.91
C ASP A 279 -18.33 -14.60 12.53
N ASP A 280 -18.68 -14.57 11.24
CA ASP A 280 -19.99 -14.11 10.79
C ASP A 280 -21.12 -15.07 11.23
N ALA A 281 -20.88 -16.38 11.23
CA ALA A 281 -21.83 -17.38 11.72
C ALA A 281 -22.04 -17.31 13.23
N ARG A 282 -20.96 -17.10 14.01
CA ARG A 282 -21.04 -16.89 15.47
C ARG A 282 -21.78 -15.59 15.81
N VAL A 283 -21.50 -14.50 15.09
CA VAL A 283 -22.19 -13.22 15.27
C VAL A 283 -23.68 -13.33 14.91
N ALA A 284 -24.05 -14.13 13.90
CA ALA A 284 -25.45 -14.39 13.56
C ALA A 284 -26.19 -15.16 14.67
N ILE A 285 -25.57 -16.16 15.30
CA ILE A 285 -26.15 -16.92 16.42
C ILE A 285 -26.35 -16.01 17.65
N LEU A 286 -25.36 -15.18 17.98
CA LEU A 286 -25.47 -14.26 19.12
C LEU A 286 -26.56 -13.19 18.91
N ARG A 287 -26.71 -12.68 17.68
CA ARG A 287 -27.80 -11.75 17.33
C ARG A 287 -29.17 -12.41 17.38
N ALA A 288 -29.30 -13.68 16.99
CA ALA A 288 -30.55 -14.42 17.10
C ALA A 288 -30.95 -14.65 18.58
N LEU A 289 -29.98 -14.87 19.46
CA LEU A 289 -30.21 -14.97 20.92
C LEU A 289 -30.63 -13.62 21.51
N GLU A 290 -29.99 -12.52 21.08
CA GLU A 290 -30.33 -11.15 21.52
C GLU A 290 -31.74 -10.73 21.07
N ARG A 291 -32.18 -11.17 19.88
CA ARG A 291 -33.55 -10.95 19.38
C ARG A 291 -34.59 -11.92 19.95
N GLY A 292 -34.17 -12.90 20.77
CA GLY A 292 -35.05 -13.91 21.36
C GLY A 292 -35.60 -14.94 20.36
N GLU A 293 -34.98 -15.07 19.19
CA GLU A 293 -35.38 -16.01 18.12
C GLU A 293 -34.92 -17.45 18.42
N ILE A 294 -33.89 -17.60 19.26
CA ILE A 294 -33.38 -18.88 19.74
C ILE A 294 -33.15 -18.83 21.25
N ASP A 295 -33.27 -19.98 21.91
CA ASP A 295 -32.92 -20.11 23.33
C ASP A 295 -31.43 -20.41 23.54
N VAL A 296 -30.97 -20.29 24.79
CA VAL A 296 -29.57 -20.51 25.17
C VAL A 296 -29.09 -21.95 24.87
N ALA A 297 -30.00 -22.93 24.94
CA ALA A 297 -29.66 -24.33 24.66
C ALA A 297 -29.45 -24.59 23.17
N GLU A 298 -30.24 -23.93 22.31
CA GLU A 298 -30.10 -23.97 20.85
C GLU A 298 -28.88 -23.18 20.37
N ALA A 299 -28.61 -22.01 20.96
CA ALA A 299 -27.38 -21.26 20.70
C ALA A 299 -26.13 -22.09 21.02
N GLY A 300 -26.12 -22.81 22.15
CA GLY A 300 -25.03 -23.70 22.53
C GLY A 300 -24.80 -24.84 21.55
N ARG A 301 -25.87 -25.50 21.06
CA ARG A 301 -25.76 -26.58 20.06
C ARG A 301 -25.17 -26.09 18.73
N ARG A 302 -25.56 -24.90 18.28
CA ARG A 302 -25.06 -24.32 17.02
C ARG A 302 -23.62 -23.86 17.12
N MET A 303 -23.20 -23.36 18.29
CA MET A 303 -21.80 -23.00 18.54
C MET A 303 -20.89 -24.24 18.51
N VAL A 304 -21.31 -25.33 19.15
CA VAL A 304 -20.57 -26.60 19.16
C VAL A 304 -20.52 -27.24 17.76
N ALA A 305 -21.55 -27.06 16.93
CA ALA A 305 -21.55 -27.55 15.56
C ALA A 305 -20.57 -26.78 14.64
N LEU A 306 -20.38 -25.48 14.86
CA LEU A 306 -19.35 -24.68 14.18
C LEU A 306 -17.95 -25.12 14.59
N ASP A 307 -17.71 -25.33 15.88
CA ASP A 307 -16.41 -25.80 16.39
C ASP A 307 -16.06 -27.23 15.93
N ALA A 308 -17.07 -28.06 15.61
CA ALA A 308 -16.90 -29.43 15.11
C ALA A 308 -16.59 -29.51 13.60
N MET A 309 -16.66 -28.41 12.85
CA MET A 309 -16.36 -28.35 11.41
C MET A 309 -14.95 -27.81 11.09
N ALA A 310 -14.16 -27.45 12.11
CA ALA A 310 -12.73 -27.20 11.95
C ALA A 310 -11.99 -28.51 11.62
N PRO A 311 -11.09 -28.55 10.63
CA PRO A 311 -10.39 -29.77 10.25
C PRO A 311 -9.45 -30.23 11.37
N VAL A 312 -9.76 -31.38 11.97
CA VAL A 312 -8.84 -32.13 12.82
C VAL A 312 -7.78 -32.76 11.93
N ASP A 313 -6.53 -32.30 12.05
CA ASP A 313 -5.35 -32.87 11.39
C ASP A 313 -5.16 -34.35 11.84
N PRO A 314 -5.31 -35.35 10.95
CA PRO A 314 -5.20 -36.75 11.33
C PRO A 314 -3.77 -37.25 11.09
N THR A 315 -2.77 -36.67 11.77
CA THR A 315 -1.41 -37.21 11.76
C THR A 315 -0.72 -37.17 13.12
N SER A 316 -1.39 -37.64 14.17
CA SER A 316 -0.68 -38.11 15.36
C SER A 316 -1.44 -39.23 16.06
N GLU A 317 -0.71 -40.32 16.28
CA GLU A 317 -1.01 -41.48 17.12
C GLU A 317 -1.61 -42.74 16.46
N THR A 318 -0.66 -43.62 16.12
CA THR A 318 -0.55 -45.00 16.64
C THR A 318 -0.96 -46.12 15.69
N SER A 319 0.04 -46.65 14.97
CA SER A 319 0.05 -48.07 14.60
C SER A 319 0.96 -48.84 15.56
N ARG A 320 0.39 -49.22 16.72
CA ARG A 320 0.72 -50.47 17.40
C ARG A 320 -0.35 -51.48 16.99
N VAL A 321 0.06 -52.60 16.41
CA VAL A 321 -0.74 -53.83 16.35
C VAL A 321 0.18 -55.00 16.72
N PRO A 322 -0.34 -56.03 17.43
CA PRO A 322 0.45 -56.97 18.21
C PRO A 322 0.76 -58.30 17.49
N THR A 323 1.60 -59.06 18.18
CA THR A 323 2.12 -60.44 18.04
C THR A 323 1.11 -61.54 17.70
N ALA A 324 1.47 -62.51 16.84
CA ALA A 324 1.71 -63.93 17.20
C ALA A 324 1.72 -64.93 16.00
N GLU A 325 2.74 -65.82 16.01
CA GLU A 325 2.75 -67.27 15.63
C GLU A 325 2.40 -67.69 14.17
N SER A 326 2.97 -68.72 13.52
CA SER A 326 4.06 -69.68 13.76
C SER A 326 4.19 -70.63 12.51
N ILE A 327 5.33 -71.34 12.38
CA ILE A 327 5.54 -72.68 11.75
C ILE A 327 5.96 -72.82 10.25
N ASP A 328 7.09 -73.56 10.09
CA ASP A 328 7.70 -74.36 8.99
C ASP A 328 7.85 -73.77 7.57
N ASP A 329 9.01 -73.80 6.92
CA ASP A 329 9.90 -74.95 6.56
C ASP A 329 11.39 -74.54 6.50
#